data_AF-X1NEV8-F1
#
_entry.id   AF-X1NEV8-F1
#
_cell.length_a   1.000
_cell.length_b   1.000
_cell.length_c   1.000
_cell.angle_alpha   90.00
_cell.angle_beta   90.00
_cell.angle_gamma   90.00
#
_symmetry.space_group_name_H-M   'P 1'
#
loop_
_entity.id
_entity.type
_entity.pdbx_description
1 polymer ?
#
loop_
_entity_poly.entity_id
_entity_poly.type
_entity_poly.pdbx_seq_one_letter_code
_entity_poly.pdbx_strand_id
1 'polypeptide(L)'
;HPDGAAYAKPSLKSNSTVTDGTEQLVTWRWSIKSQQWDTNPADDEAWEWADIDDLQIGVSLRGDLGCICTQVYVEVDYTYEPPTPPVTPEYQRRVLMQKQPDDSYKEVSADYPLEVHDPKVGSLISYEGTTTADGEGDGSTLVDSVLETKSDFNGNLVIITSGAYEGQARDINGGTTGGTVTPASAFGDKIVSGVTFVIVGIRTVPAEVAAIEAALAAHEASQATHRTALGTHETAQLASRGEVTSIETKVDDLDADLVAVKTETALIKTQTDK
;
A
#
# COMPACT_ATOMS: atom_id res chain seq x y z
N HIS A 1 -49.58 -17.47 -17.46
CA HIS A 1 -50.17 -16.17 -17.06
C HIS A 1 -49.87 -15.16 -18.18
N PRO A 2 -50.73 -14.22 -18.59
CA PRO A 2 -50.53 -13.52 -19.88
C PRO A 2 -49.41 -12.47 -19.93
N ASP A 3 -48.82 -12.05 -18.80
CA ASP A 3 -47.91 -10.89 -18.81
C ASP A 3 -46.42 -11.22 -18.63
N GLY A 4 -46.02 -12.50 -18.56
CA GLY A 4 -44.61 -12.90 -18.49
C GLY A 4 -43.80 -12.25 -17.36
N ALA A 5 -44.46 -11.72 -16.33
CA ALA A 5 -43.80 -10.96 -15.27
C ALA A 5 -43.04 -11.91 -14.33
N ALA A 6 -41.84 -11.50 -13.94
CA ALA A 6 -41.07 -12.12 -12.86
C ALA A 6 -41.08 -11.20 -11.63
N TYR A 7 -41.11 -11.80 -10.46
CA TYR A 7 -41.18 -11.12 -9.18
C TYR A 7 -40.12 -11.68 -8.23
N ALA A 8 -39.60 -10.81 -7.37
CA ALA A 8 -38.68 -11.17 -6.32
C ALA A 8 -39.13 -10.55 -4.99
N LYS A 9 -38.91 -11.26 -3.89
CA LYS A 9 -39.00 -10.70 -2.53
C LYS A 9 -37.76 -11.08 -1.75
N PRO A 10 -37.15 -10.16 -0.99
CA PRO A 10 -36.14 -10.55 -0.01
C PRO A 10 -36.81 -11.45 1.05
N SER A 11 -36.11 -12.47 1.52
CA SER A 11 -36.60 -13.41 2.53
C SER A 11 -35.60 -13.44 3.68
N LEU A 12 -36.09 -13.33 4.91
CA LEU A 12 -35.28 -13.28 6.12
C LEU A 12 -35.73 -14.39 7.06
N LYS A 13 -34.80 -15.09 7.69
CA LYS A 13 -35.10 -16.02 8.77
C LYS A 13 -34.36 -15.63 10.04
N SER A 14 -35.13 -15.39 11.09
CA SER A 14 -34.68 -15.11 12.46
C SER A 14 -35.49 -15.96 13.44
N ASN A 15 -34.88 -16.49 14.51
CA ASN A 15 -35.56 -17.29 15.54
C ASN A 15 -36.49 -18.40 15.01
N SER A 16 -36.06 -19.08 13.94
CA SER A 16 -36.82 -20.11 13.20
C SER A 16 -38.04 -19.63 12.39
N THR A 17 -38.41 -18.36 12.46
CA THR A 17 -39.47 -17.74 11.67
C THR A 17 -38.90 -17.21 10.35
N VAL A 18 -39.54 -17.55 9.23
CA VAL A 18 -39.21 -16.98 7.90
C VAL A 18 -40.21 -15.88 7.60
N THR A 19 -39.71 -14.68 7.34
CA THR A 19 -40.50 -13.53 6.93
C THR A 19 -40.09 -13.07 5.53
N ASP A 20 -41.05 -13.08 4.61
CA ASP A 20 -40.86 -12.54 3.26
C ASP A 20 -41.16 -11.05 3.24
N GLY A 21 -40.33 -10.32 2.51
CA GLY A 21 -40.50 -8.90 2.25
C GLY A 21 -41.57 -8.59 1.20
N THR A 22 -41.57 -7.33 0.78
CA THR A 22 -42.47 -6.80 -0.25
C THR A 22 -42.12 -7.38 -1.61
N GLU A 23 -43.13 -7.86 -2.34
CA GLU A 23 -42.94 -8.35 -3.70
C GLU A 23 -42.63 -7.21 -4.67
N GLN A 24 -41.56 -7.36 -5.44
CA GLN A 24 -41.14 -6.37 -6.41
C GLN A 24 -41.06 -6.98 -7.81
N LEU A 25 -41.54 -6.24 -8.81
CA LEU A 25 -41.40 -6.60 -10.22
C LEU A 25 -39.92 -6.60 -10.63
N VAL A 26 -39.50 -7.69 -11.25
CA VAL A 26 -38.18 -7.88 -11.86
C VAL A 26 -38.33 -7.71 -13.37
N THR A 27 -37.49 -6.85 -13.95
CA THR A 27 -37.46 -6.62 -15.39
C THR A 27 -36.30 -7.38 -16.03
N TRP A 28 -36.18 -7.33 -17.36
CA TRP A 28 -35.07 -7.94 -18.11
C TRP A 28 -33.71 -7.27 -17.88
N ARG A 29 -33.64 -6.18 -17.12
CA ARG A 29 -32.40 -5.50 -16.74
C ARG A 29 -32.00 -5.86 -15.30
N TRP A 30 -30.70 -5.98 -15.07
CA TRP A 30 -30.14 -6.08 -13.73
C TRP A 30 -30.54 -4.86 -12.90
N SER A 31 -31.10 -5.11 -11.70
CA SER A 31 -31.53 -4.06 -10.78
C SER A 31 -31.29 -4.50 -9.35
N ILE A 32 -30.80 -3.59 -8.51
CA ILE A 32 -30.70 -3.80 -7.06
C ILE A 32 -32.07 -3.56 -6.44
N LYS A 33 -32.49 -4.48 -5.57
CA LYS A 33 -33.71 -4.37 -4.77
C LYS A 33 -33.32 -4.45 -3.29
N SER A 34 -33.92 -3.62 -2.45
CA SER A 34 -33.65 -3.59 -1.01
C SER A 34 -34.94 -3.42 -0.21
N GLN A 35 -34.89 -3.86 1.05
CA GLN A 35 -35.90 -3.64 2.06
C GLN A 35 -35.20 -3.52 3.42
N GLN A 36 -35.73 -2.65 4.27
CA GLN A 36 -35.26 -2.42 5.64
C GLN A 36 -36.26 -3.04 6.63
N TRP A 37 -35.72 -3.59 7.72
CA TRP A 37 -36.47 -4.10 8.87
C TRP A 37 -35.96 -3.41 10.12
N ASP A 38 -36.75 -2.47 10.65
CA ASP A 38 -36.40 -1.70 11.86
C ASP A 38 -36.48 -2.54 13.14
N THR A 39 -37.32 -3.58 13.12
CA THR A 39 -37.50 -4.57 14.19
C THR A 39 -37.30 -5.98 13.65
N ASN A 40 -37.00 -6.93 14.55
CA ASN A 40 -36.91 -8.34 14.20
C ASN A 40 -38.32 -8.84 13.81
N PRO A 41 -38.55 -9.27 12.56
CA PRO A 41 -39.88 -9.66 12.11
C PRO A 41 -40.35 -11.01 12.68
N ALA A 42 -39.55 -11.70 13.50
CA ALA A 42 -39.95 -12.94 14.17
C ALA A 42 -40.83 -12.69 15.41
N ASP A 43 -40.60 -11.58 16.10
CA ASP A 43 -41.22 -11.25 17.39
C ASP A 43 -41.64 -9.76 17.53
N ASP A 44 -41.39 -8.94 16.51
CA ASP A 44 -41.64 -7.49 16.47
C ASP A 44 -40.83 -6.68 17.52
N GLU A 45 -39.74 -7.24 18.07
CA GLU A 45 -38.86 -6.58 19.05
C GLU A 45 -37.62 -5.93 18.39
N ALA A 46 -36.82 -5.21 19.18
CA ALA A 46 -35.54 -4.67 18.71
C ALA A 46 -34.55 -5.80 18.39
N TRP A 47 -33.70 -5.61 17.36
CA TRP A 47 -32.69 -6.60 16.98
C TRP A 47 -31.67 -6.86 18.09
N GLU A 48 -31.56 -8.11 18.53
CA GLU A 48 -30.49 -8.56 19.41
C GLU A 48 -29.31 -9.11 18.61
N TRP A 49 -28.10 -9.03 19.17
CA TRP A 49 -26.91 -9.58 18.49
C TRP A 49 -27.02 -11.09 18.27
N ALA A 50 -27.66 -11.82 19.17
CA ALA A 50 -27.90 -13.26 19.00
C ALA A 50 -28.78 -13.55 17.77
N ASP A 51 -29.79 -12.70 17.51
CA ASP A 51 -30.64 -12.83 16.32
C ASP A 51 -29.85 -12.57 15.03
N ILE A 52 -28.95 -11.58 15.07
CA ILE A 52 -28.08 -11.21 13.94
C ILE A 52 -27.05 -12.31 13.66
N ASP A 53 -26.47 -12.91 14.69
CA ASP A 53 -25.47 -13.99 14.57
C ASP A 53 -26.07 -15.25 13.91
N ASP A 54 -27.34 -15.55 14.17
CA ASP A 54 -28.06 -16.69 13.59
C ASP A 54 -28.89 -16.33 12.32
N LEU A 55 -28.80 -15.08 11.85
CA LEU A 55 -29.59 -14.56 10.74
C LEU A 55 -29.30 -15.30 9.43
N GLN A 56 -30.36 -15.73 8.73
CA GLN A 56 -30.27 -16.24 7.37
C GLN A 56 -31.03 -15.34 6.41
N ILE A 57 -30.40 -15.02 5.28
CA ILE A 57 -30.99 -14.18 4.22
C ILE A 57 -31.13 -14.96 2.92
N GLY A 58 -32.16 -14.64 2.15
CA GLY A 58 -32.45 -15.26 0.87
C GLY A 58 -33.32 -14.38 -0.03
N VAL A 59 -33.71 -14.95 -1.16
CA VAL A 59 -34.62 -14.32 -2.11
C VAL A 59 -35.65 -15.34 -2.58
N SER A 60 -36.92 -14.98 -2.51
CA SER A 60 -38.02 -15.75 -3.09
C SER A 60 -38.28 -15.25 -4.50
N LEU A 61 -38.12 -16.12 -5.49
CA LEU A 61 -38.26 -15.82 -6.90
C LEU A 61 -39.49 -16.53 -7.48
N ARG A 62 -40.32 -15.79 -8.22
CA ARG A 62 -41.51 -16.35 -8.88
C ARG A 62 -41.74 -15.68 -10.22
N GLY A 63 -41.95 -16.46 -11.28
CA GLY A 63 -42.32 -15.94 -12.59
C GLY A 63 -42.39 -17.02 -13.66
N ASP A 64 -43.10 -16.74 -14.74
CA ASP A 64 -43.16 -17.60 -15.93
C ASP A 64 -41.85 -17.50 -16.76
N LEU A 65 -41.04 -16.45 -16.54
CA LEU A 65 -39.71 -16.26 -17.12
C LEU A 65 -38.63 -16.59 -16.07
N GLY A 66 -37.53 -17.21 -16.52
CA GLY A 66 -36.38 -17.50 -15.65
C GLY A 66 -35.83 -16.23 -15.02
N CYS A 67 -35.91 -16.14 -13.69
CA CYS A 67 -35.30 -15.08 -12.89
C CYS A 67 -34.06 -15.63 -12.19
N ILE A 68 -33.00 -14.82 -12.16
CA ILE A 68 -31.70 -15.21 -11.60
C ILE A 68 -31.30 -14.12 -10.61
N CYS A 69 -30.85 -14.54 -9.42
CA CYS A 69 -30.19 -13.69 -8.45
C CYS A 69 -28.70 -14.03 -8.45
N THR A 70 -27.84 -13.01 -8.54
CA THR A 70 -26.38 -13.22 -8.51
C THR A 70 -25.80 -13.02 -7.12
N GLN A 71 -26.39 -12.13 -6.31
CA GLN A 71 -25.85 -11.70 -5.02
C GLN A 71 -27.00 -11.35 -4.08
N VAL A 72 -26.86 -11.76 -2.82
CA VAL A 72 -27.72 -11.38 -1.70
C VAL A 72 -26.78 -10.93 -0.58
N TYR A 73 -27.03 -9.77 0.00
CA TYR A 73 -26.26 -9.22 1.12
C TYR A 73 -27.20 -8.54 2.11
N VAL A 74 -26.70 -8.35 3.34
CA VAL A 74 -27.38 -7.62 4.42
C VAL A 74 -26.44 -6.54 4.92
N GLU A 75 -27.01 -5.37 5.23
CA GLU A 75 -26.31 -4.28 5.91
C GLU A 75 -26.90 -4.15 7.31
N VAL A 76 -26.03 -4.17 8.32
CA VAL A 76 -26.41 -4.01 9.74
C VAL A 76 -25.84 -2.68 10.21
N ASP A 77 -26.71 -1.70 10.37
CA ASP A 77 -26.37 -0.42 10.99
C ASP A 77 -26.63 -0.53 12.50
N TYR A 78 -25.59 -0.29 13.32
CA TYR A 78 -25.67 -0.38 14.76
C TYR A 78 -24.97 0.80 15.42
N THR A 79 -25.55 1.30 16.50
CA THR A 79 -24.89 2.27 17.38
C THR A 79 -24.25 1.51 18.53
N TYR A 80 -22.91 1.51 18.59
CA TYR A 80 -22.19 0.99 19.75
C TYR A 80 -22.24 2.01 20.88
N GLU A 81 -23.02 1.73 21.93
CA GLU A 81 -22.87 2.42 23.20
C GLU A 81 -21.74 1.74 23.99
N PRO A 82 -20.56 2.36 24.12
CA PRO A 82 -19.51 1.79 24.97
C PRO A 82 -20.07 1.62 26.38
N PRO A 83 -19.76 0.52 27.07
CA PRO A 83 -20.19 0.35 28.45
C PRO A 83 -19.73 1.57 29.23
N THR A 84 -20.68 2.30 29.84
CA THR A 84 -20.33 3.41 30.72
C THR A 84 -19.36 2.86 31.74
N PRO A 85 -18.10 3.33 31.78
CA PRO A 85 -17.14 2.81 32.74
C PRO A 85 -17.77 2.98 34.12
N PRO A 86 -17.74 1.94 34.98
CA PRO A 86 -18.29 2.05 36.32
C PRO A 86 -17.69 3.29 36.98
N VAL A 87 -18.53 4.24 37.34
CA VAL A 87 -18.12 5.48 38.01
C VAL A 87 -17.80 5.12 39.47
N THR A 88 -16.71 4.41 39.70
CA THR A 88 -16.14 4.27 41.03
C THR A 88 -15.43 5.57 41.38
N PRO A 89 -15.73 6.22 42.52
CA PRO A 89 -15.08 7.48 42.93
C PRO A 89 -13.58 7.36 43.22
N GLU A 90 -12.99 6.17 43.08
CA GLU A 90 -11.55 5.94 43.15
C GLU A 90 -10.93 5.91 41.75
N TYR A 91 -10.91 7.04 41.07
CA TYR A 91 -9.72 7.34 40.26
C TYR A 91 -8.63 7.81 41.22
N GLN A 92 -8.21 6.87 42.08
CA GLN A 92 -7.01 6.99 42.89
C GLN A 92 -5.91 7.45 41.93
N ARG A 93 -5.34 8.60 42.25
CA ARG A 93 -4.08 9.10 41.70
C ARG A 93 -3.18 7.89 41.52
N ARG A 94 -3.00 7.42 40.28
CA ARG A 94 -2.13 6.27 40.02
C ARG A 94 -0.72 6.77 40.25
N VAL A 95 -0.30 6.76 41.52
CA VAL A 95 1.03 7.16 41.93
C VAL A 95 1.95 6.17 41.24
N LEU A 96 2.75 6.68 40.31
CA LEU A 96 3.78 5.88 39.69
C LEU A 96 4.78 5.55 40.79
N MET A 97 4.82 4.27 41.15
CA MET A 97 5.77 3.71 42.10
C MET A 97 6.94 3.13 41.31
N GLN A 98 8.16 3.58 41.59
CA GLN A 98 9.38 3.06 40.99
C GLN A 98 10.01 2.03 41.92
N LYS A 99 10.31 0.84 41.37
CA LYS A 99 11.05 -0.19 42.07
C LYS A 99 12.52 0.23 42.23
N GLN A 100 13.01 0.24 43.46
CA GLN A 100 14.37 0.61 43.83
C GLN A 100 15.29 -0.63 43.76
N PRO A 101 16.63 -0.44 43.69
CA PRO A 101 17.58 -1.56 43.66
C PRO A 101 17.53 -2.49 44.89
N ASP A 102 17.00 -1.99 46.02
CA ASP A 102 16.78 -2.76 47.25
C ASP A 102 15.42 -3.49 47.27
N ASP A 103 14.77 -3.60 46.11
CA ASP A 103 13.44 -4.22 45.92
C ASP A 103 12.27 -3.44 46.55
N SER A 104 12.51 -2.26 47.15
CA SER A 104 11.45 -1.38 47.65
C SER A 104 10.75 -0.60 46.53
N TYR A 105 9.61 0.03 46.83
CA TYR A 105 8.91 0.91 45.89
C TYR A 105 8.84 2.33 46.47
N LYS A 106 9.15 3.34 45.66
CA LYS A 106 9.05 4.76 46.03
C LYS A 106 8.20 5.52 45.02
N GLU A 107 7.50 6.55 45.49
CA GLU A 107 6.74 7.44 44.61
C GLU A 107 7.69 8.25 43.73
N VAL A 108 7.41 8.28 42.43
CA VAL A 108 8.10 9.17 41.50
C VAL A 108 7.80 10.62 41.89
N SER A 109 8.85 11.39 42.16
CA SER A 109 8.77 12.78 42.63
C SER A 109 9.96 13.59 42.09
N ALA A 110 10.02 14.89 42.37
CA ALA A 110 11.16 15.71 41.95
C ALA A 110 12.49 15.27 42.60
N ASP A 111 12.42 14.72 43.81
CA ASP A 111 13.59 14.21 44.55
C ASP A 111 13.96 12.78 44.15
N TYR A 112 13.03 12.06 43.51
CA TYR A 112 13.18 10.71 42.98
C TYR A 112 12.56 10.66 41.57
N PRO A 113 13.20 11.33 40.58
CA PRO A 113 12.72 11.29 39.22
C PRO A 113 12.70 9.84 38.74
N LEU A 114 11.78 9.51 37.83
CA LEU A 114 11.70 8.17 37.25
C LEU A 114 13.02 7.87 36.52
N GLU A 115 13.93 7.16 37.20
CA GLU A 115 15.10 6.62 36.54
C GLU A 115 14.60 5.44 35.70
N VAL A 116 14.45 5.66 34.40
CA VAL A 116 14.16 4.60 33.43
C VAL A 116 15.42 3.76 33.24
N HIS A 117 15.86 3.11 34.31
CA HIS A 117 16.76 1.97 34.27
C HIS A 117 15.97 0.72 33.92
N ASP A 118 15.11 0.77 32.89
CA ASP A 118 14.68 -0.47 32.28
C ASP A 118 15.90 -0.99 31.50
N PRO A 119 16.52 -2.11 31.92
CA PRO A 119 17.67 -2.67 31.20
C PRO A 119 17.35 -2.96 29.72
N LYS A 120 16.07 -3.02 29.35
CA LYS A 120 15.64 -3.13 27.95
C LYS A 120 15.77 -1.83 27.17
N VAL A 121 15.56 -0.66 27.79
CA VAL A 121 15.77 0.64 27.12
C VAL A 121 17.27 0.91 26.96
N GLY A 122 18.07 0.57 27.98
CA GLY A 122 19.53 0.61 27.88
C GLY A 122 20.08 -0.31 26.79
N SER A 123 19.42 -1.44 26.50
CA SER A 123 19.83 -2.34 25.42
C SER A 123 19.68 -1.76 24.01
N LEU A 124 18.86 -0.70 23.85
CA LEU A 124 18.69 -0.01 22.57
C LEU A 124 19.79 1.03 22.34
N ILE A 125 20.46 1.53 23.38
CA ILE A 125 21.56 2.48 23.27
C ILE A 125 22.83 1.70 22.96
N SER A 126 23.35 1.87 21.75
CA SER A 126 24.59 1.24 21.30
C SER A 126 25.83 2.04 21.72
N TYR A 127 25.69 3.36 21.86
CA TYR A 127 26.78 4.25 22.25
C TYR A 127 26.24 5.58 22.80
N GLU A 128 26.94 6.16 23.77
CA GLU A 128 26.75 7.53 24.26
C GLU A 128 28.07 8.27 24.12
N GLY A 129 28.02 9.50 23.59
CA GLY A 129 29.22 10.25 23.25
C GLY A 129 29.08 11.74 23.46
N THR A 130 30.22 12.42 23.40
CA THR A 130 30.33 13.88 23.38
C THR A 130 31.29 14.26 22.26
N THR A 131 30.88 15.18 21.41
CA THR A 131 31.71 15.61 20.28
C THR A 131 33.03 16.22 20.75
N THR A 132 34.12 15.67 20.25
CA THR A 132 35.49 16.09 20.61
C THR A 132 36.05 17.15 19.65
N ALA A 133 35.38 17.38 18.52
CA ALA A 133 35.70 18.43 17.57
C ALA A 133 34.43 18.91 16.85
N ASP A 134 34.54 20.05 16.19
CA ASP A 134 33.48 20.56 15.31
C ASP A 134 33.31 19.64 14.10
N GLY A 135 32.06 19.36 13.75
CA GLY A 135 31.70 18.77 12.46
C GLY A 135 31.82 19.75 11.30
N GLU A 136 31.44 19.28 10.11
CA GLU A 136 31.40 20.07 8.89
C GLU A 136 30.37 21.21 9.00
N GLY A 137 30.63 22.29 8.26
CA GLY A 137 29.85 23.54 8.34
C GLY A 137 28.37 23.41 7.98
N ASP A 138 27.99 22.37 7.23
CA ASP A 138 26.61 22.09 6.83
C ASP A 138 25.88 21.15 7.81
N GLY A 139 26.57 20.64 8.84
CA GLY A 139 26.02 19.65 9.77
C GLY A 139 25.96 18.23 9.20
N SER A 140 26.71 17.94 8.14
CA SER A 140 26.82 16.60 7.54
C SER A 140 27.70 15.64 8.32
N THR A 141 28.39 16.11 9.36
CA THR A 141 29.21 15.26 10.23
C THR A 141 29.11 15.63 11.71
N LEU A 142 29.41 14.65 12.54
CA LEU A 142 29.60 14.78 13.98
C LEU A 142 30.91 14.07 14.34
N VAL A 143 31.80 14.71 15.11
CA VAL A 143 33.14 14.16 15.39
C VAL A 143 33.31 13.83 16.87
N ASP A 144 33.59 12.57 17.17
CA ASP A 144 33.95 12.04 18.48
C ASP A 144 35.09 11.03 18.34
N SER A 145 36.29 11.44 18.74
CA SER A 145 37.52 10.63 18.65
C SER A 145 37.44 9.28 19.37
N VAL A 146 36.54 9.10 20.35
CA VAL A 146 36.37 7.81 21.04
C VAL A 146 35.84 6.75 20.08
N LEU A 147 35.06 7.14 19.06
CA LEU A 147 34.50 6.23 18.05
C LEU A 147 35.56 5.56 17.17
N GLU A 148 36.79 6.10 17.09
CA GLU A 148 37.90 5.47 16.35
C GLU A 148 38.22 4.05 16.84
N THR A 149 37.93 3.76 18.11
CA THR A 149 38.20 2.47 18.74
C THR A 149 36.96 1.59 18.91
N LYS A 150 35.81 2.06 18.43
CA LYS A 150 34.52 1.37 18.57
C LYS A 150 34.17 0.59 17.30
N SER A 151 33.18 -0.29 17.45
CA SER A 151 32.56 -0.96 16.31
C SER A 151 31.94 0.05 15.35
N ASP A 152 31.77 -0.35 14.10
CA ASP A 152 31.02 0.42 13.13
C ASP A 152 29.53 0.46 13.49
N PHE A 153 28.93 1.64 13.47
CA PHE A 153 27.52 1.89 13.74
C PHE A 153 26.72 2.29 12.49
N ASN A 154 27.24 2.04 11.29
CA ASN A 154 26.51 2.25 10.05
C ASN A 154 25.11 1.58 10.07
N GLY A 155 24.08 2.33 9.68
CA GLY A 155 22.67 1.90 9.70
C GLY A 155 21.95 2.05 11.03
N ASN A 156 22.61 2.57 12.07
CA ASN A 156 21.96 2.95 13.32
C ASN A 156 21.45 4.40 13.27
N LEU A 157 20.71 4.83 14.30
CA LEU A 157 20.21 6.21 14.43
C LEU A 157 21.06 6.98 15.45
N VAL A 158 21.56 8.15 15.07
CA VAL A 158 22.19 9.11 15.99
C VAL A 158 21.15 10.14 16.44
N ILE A 159 21.09 10.42 17.74
CA ILE A 159 20.19 11.40 18.36
C ILE A 159 21.03 12.42 19.13
N ILE A 160 20.86 13.70 18.83
CA ILE A 160 21.51 14.79 19.55
C ILE A 160 20.77 15.04 20.86
N THR A 161 21.48 15.01 21.98
CA THR A 161 20.90 15.12 23.33
C THR A 161 21.24 16.43 24.05
N SER A 162 21.98 17.33 23.41
CA SER A 162 22.19 18.71 23.89
C SER A 162 22.58 19.67 22.77
N GLY A 163 22.63 20.97 23.08
CA GLY A 163 23.04 22.02 22.14
C GLY A 163 21.93 22.50 21.20
N ALA A 164 22.30 23.22 20.15
CA ALA A 164 21.34 23.88 19.26
C ALA A 164 20.42 22.92 18.47
N TYR A 165 20.82 21.65 18.36
CA TYR A 165 20.13 20.61 17.61
C TYR A 165 19.55 19.51 18.50
N GLU A 166 19.41 19.77 19.80
CA GLU A 166 18.84 18.81 20.76
C GLU A 166 17.49 18.27 20.29
N GLY A 167 17.32 16.95 20.43
CA GLY A 167 16.12 16.22 20.03
C GLY A 167 16.09 15.82 18.55
N GLN A 168 17.03 16.29 17.72
CA GLN A 168 17.12 15.84 16.34
C GLN A 168 17.74 14.44 16.25
N ALA A 169 17.19 13.63 15.36
CA ALA A 169 17.69 12.29 15.05
C ALA A 169 17.95 12.13 13.56
N ARG A 170 19.00 11.37 13.21
CA ARG A 170 19.38 11.05 11.82
C ARG A 170 19.92 9.64 11.72
N ASP A 171 19.64 8.98 10.61
CA ASP A 171 20.25 7.69 10.31
C ASP A 171 21.72 7.88 9.98
N ILE A 172 22.57 6.96 10.39
CA ILE A 172 23.99 6.95 10.03
C ILE A 172 24.12 6.24 8.69
N ASN A 173 24.63 6.93 7.67
CA ASN A 173 24.82 6.40 6.32
C ASN A 173 26.29 6.53 5.91
N GLY A 174 27.11 5.66 6.49
CA GLY A 174 28.57 5.67 6.37
C GLY A 174 29.21 4.97 7.56
N GLY A 175 30.45 4.51 7.37
CA GLY A 175 31.22 3.92 8.46
C GLY A 175 31.50 4.95 9.56
N THR A 176 31.41 4.54 10.82
CA THR A 176 31.79 5.39 11.97
C THR A 176 33.23 5.16 12.44
N THR A 177 33.94 4.25 11.77
CA THR A 177 35.35 3.95 12.04
C THR A 177 36.21 5.14 11.57
N GLY A 178 36.89 5.79 12.51
CA GLY A 178 37.61 7.04 12.25
C GLY A 178 37.05 8.26 12.98
N GLY A 179 36.21 8.06 14.00
CA GLY A 179 35.82 9.15 14.90
C GLY A 179 34.73 10.06 14.35
N THR A 180 34.16 9.76 13.18
CA THR A 180 33.21 10.63 12.50
C THR A 180 31.91 9.88 12.23
N VAL A 181 30.79 10.46 12.66
CA VAL A 181 29.45 10.01 12.30
C VAL A 181 28.98 10.83 11.10
N THR A 182 28.59 10.15 10.03
CA THR A 182 28.05 10.78 8.81
C THR A 182 26.56 10.45 8.69
N PRO A 183 25.66 11.35 9.14
CA PRO A 183 24.23 11.16 8.97
C PRO A 183 23.79 11.16 7.50
N ALA A 184 22.70 10.45 7.20
CA ALA A 184 22.08 10.37 5.88
C ALA A 184 21.55 11.72 5.38
N SER A 185 21.18 12.61 6.30
CA SER A 185 20.86 14.00 6.02
C SER A 185 21.39 14.90 7.12
N ALA A 186 21.80 16.11 6.75
CA ALA A 186 22.42 17.04 7.68
C ALA A 186 21.49 17.49 8.82
N PHE A 187 22.08 17.89 9.94
CA PHE A 187 21.36 18.47 11.08
C PHE A 187 20.97 19.95 10.86
N GLY A 188 21.57 20.60 9.86
CA GLY A 188 21.20 21.93 9.35
C GLY A 188 22.37 22.92 9.33
N ASP A 189 23.21 22.91 10.36
CA ASP A 189 24.47 23.66 10.46
C ASP A 189 25.46 22.81 11.27
N LYS A 190 26.67 23.32 11.43
CA LYS A 190 27.76 22.72 12.19
C LYS A 190 27.34 22.24 13.58
N ILE A 191 27.62 20.96 13.85
CA ILE A 191 27.62 20.43 15.21
C ILE A 191 28.95 20.78 15.87
N VAL A 192 28.93 21.67 16.86
CA VAL A 192 30.12 22.11 17.57
C VAL A 192 30.59 21.09 18.60
N SER A 193 31.87 21.14 18.98
CA SER A 193 32.42 20.34 20.08
C SER A 193 31.67 20.57 21.40
N GLY A 194 31.54 19.52 22.21
CA GLY A 194 30.87 19.53 23.51
C GLY A 194 29.38 19.15 23.44
N VAL A 195 28.83 18.98 22.25
CA VAL A 195 27.48 18.44 22.04
C VAL A 195 27.44 16.96 22.39
N THR A 196 26.51 16.58 23.27
CA THR A 196 26.24 15.19 23.63
C THR A 196 25.28 14.53 22.65
N PHE A 197 25.45 13.24 22.43
CA PHE A 197 24.61 12.45 21.55
C PHE A 197 24.54 10.99 21.98
N VAL A 198 23.54 10.28 21.48
CA VAL A 198 23.41 8.82 21.63
C VAL A 198 23.25 8.17 20.26
N ILE A 199 23.80 6.97 20.09
CA ILE A 199 23.54 6.11 18.94
C ILE A 199 22.67 4.96 19.41
N VAL A 200 21.49 4.81 18.82
CA VAL A 200 20.58 3.71 19.14
C VAL A 200 20.63 2.64 18.06
N GLY A 201 20.66 1.37 18.47
CA GLY A 201 20.71 0.19 17.61
C GLY A 201 19.38 -0.12 16.91
N ILE A 202 18.52 0.88 16.75
CA ILE A 202 17.32 0.77 15.93
C ILE A 202 17.78 1.00 14.50
N ARG A 203 17.78 -0.07 13.72
CA ARG A 203 17.91 0.03 12.27
C ARG A 203 16.63 0.63 11.73
N THR A 204 16.70 1.89 11.40
CA THR A 204 15.66 2.57 10.65
C THR A 204 15.81 2.14 9.19
N VAL A 205 14.68 1.77 8.58
CA VAL A 205 14.54 1.45 7.16
C VAL A 205 14.95 2.54 6.15
N PRO A 206 15.17 3.84 6.46
CA PRO A 206 15.31 4.87 5.42
C PRO A 206 16.53 4.70 4.52
N ALA A 207 17.66 4.14 4.97
CA ALA A 207 18.78 3.86 4.06
C ALA A 207 18.43 2.79 3.02
N GLU A 208 17.69 1.75 3.44
CA GLU A 208 17.17 0.73 2.54
C GLU A 208 16.10 1.31 1.61
N VAL A 209 15.24 2.20 2.12
CA VAL A 209 14.23 2.91 1.30
C VAL A 209 14.91 3.79 0.25
N ALA A 210 15.92 4.59 0.62
CA ALA A 210 16.67 5.42 -0.33
C ALA A 210 17.37 4.58 -1.40
N ALA A 211 17.91 3.41 -1.04
CA ALA A 211 18.49 2.48 -2.00
C ALA A 211 17.42 1.88 -2.94
N ILE A 212 16.23 1.57 -2.42
CA ILE A 212 15.09 1.09 -3.22
C ILE A 212 14.59 2.19 -4.16
N GLU A 213 14.49 3.43 -3.70
CA GLU A 213 14.10 4.59 -4.52
C GLU A 213 15.10 4.81 -5.67
N ALA A 214 16.41 4.73 -5.41
CA ALA A 214 17.44 4.82 -6.43
C ALA A 214 17.36 3.68 -7.46
N ALA A 215 17.12 2.45 -7.00
CA ALA A 215 16.94 1.29 -7.88
C ALA A 215 15.67 1.42 -8.75
N LEU A 216 14.58 1.96 -8.18
CA LEU A 216 13.34 2.22 -8.90
C LEU A 216 13.55 3.25 -10.01
N ALA A 217 14.20 4.38 -9.71
CA ALA A 217 14.51 5.41 -10.70
C ALA A 217 15.37 4.85 -11.85
N ALA A 218 16.37 4.02 -11.55
CA ALA A 218 17.18 3.35 -12.57
C ALA A 218 16.35 2.39 -13.44
N HIS A 219 15.40 1.66 -12.84
CA HIS A 219 14.50 0.77 -13.57
C HIS A 219 13.55 1.55 -14.50
N GLU A 220 12.99 2.66 -14.04
CA GLU A 220 12.12 3.53 -14.86
C GLU A 220 12.87 4.10 -16.07
N ALA A 221 14.13 4.51 -15.91
CA ALA A 221 14.98 4.95 -17.01
C ALA A 221 15.25 3.82 -18.02
N SER A 222 15.49 2.60 -17.54
CA SER A 222 15.64 1.42 -18.40
C SER A 222 14.35 1.11 -19.16
N GLN A 223 13.18 1.18 -18.52
CA GLN A 223 11.89 0.98 -19.18
C GLN A 223 11.61 2.07 -20.23
N ALA A 224 11.94 3.33 -19.97
CA ALA A 224 11.82 4.42 -20.94
C ALA A 224 12.68 4.16 -22.19
N THR A 225 13.91 3.67 -22.00
CA THR A 225 14.81 3.25 -23.09
C THR A 225 14.20 2.11 -23.90
N HIS A 226 13.69 1.07 -23.23
CA HIS A 226 13.04 -0.07 -23.89
C HIS A 226 11.82 0.34 -24.72
N ARG A 227 10.95 1.21 -24.17
CA ARG A 227 9.78 1.76 -24.90
C ARG A 227 10.19 2.52 -26.16
N THR A 228 11.27 3.29 -26.10
CA THR A 228 11.80 4.02 -27.26
C THR A 228 12.33 3.06 -28.34
N ALA A 229 13.05 2.02 -27.92
CA ALA A 229 13.55 0.98 -28.83
C ALA A 229 12.39 0.23 -29.52
N LEU A 230 11.33 -0.11 -28.78
CA LEU A 230 10.14 -0.76 -29.32
C LEU A 230 9.45 0.10 -30.38
N GLY A 231 9.23 1.39 -30.11
CA GLY A 231 8.62 2.31 -31.09
C GLY A 231 9.46 2.50 -32.36
N THR A 232 10.79 2.48 -32.24
CA THR A 232 11.70 2.50 -33.39
C THR A 232 11.57 1.24 -34.23
N HIS A 233 11.51 0.08 -33.59
CA HIS A 233 11.32 -1.20 -34.25
C HIS A 233 9.96 -1.30 -34.97
N GLU A 234 8.86 -0.88 -34.32
CA GLU A 234 7.53 -0.83 -34.94
C GLU A 234 7.49 0.07 -36.17
N THR A 235 8.16 1.23 -36.12
CA THR A 235 8.28 2.14 -37.27
C THR A 235 9.04 1.49 -38.42
N ALA A 236 10.13 0.78 -38.14
CA ALA A 236 10.89 0.03 -39.14
C ALA A 236 10.06 -1.09 -39.77
N GLN A 237 9.28 -1.83 -38.97
CA GLN A 237 8.38 -2.87 -39.48
C GLN A 237 7.28 -2.32 -40.39
N LEU A 238 6.70 -1.16 -40.03
CA LEU A 238 5.71 -0.48 -40.88
C LEU A 238 6.32 -0.04 -42.21
N ALA A 239 7.56 0.46 -42.21
CA ALA A 239 8.28 0.81 -43.43
C ALA A 239 8.49 -0.42 -44.33
N SER A 240 8.99 -1.52 -43.77
CA SER A 240 9.17 -2.78 -44.51
C SER A 240 7.85 -3.35 -45.05
N ARG A 241 6.75 -3.24 -44.29
CA ARG A 241 5.42 -3.63 -44.79
C ARG A 241 4.98 -2.77 -45.99
N GLY A 242 5.28 -1.47 -45.98
CA GLY A 242 5.04 -0.59 -47.12
C GLY A 242 5.83 -1.01 -48.36
N GLU A 243 7.08 -1.42 -48.21
CA GLU A 243 7.91 -1.95 -49.31
C GLU A 243 7.31 -3.24 -49.87
N VAL A 244 6.86 -4.17 -49.01
CA VAL A 244 6.19 -5.41 -49.44
C VAL A 244 4.94 -5.11 -50.25
N THR A 245 4.07 -4.21 -49.78
CA THR A 245 2.87 -3.81 -50.54
C THR A 245 3.22 -3.20 -51.90
N SER A 246 4.30 -2.41 -51.98
CA SER A 246 4.78 -1.88 -53.27
C SER A 246 5.27 -2.99 -54.21
N ILE A 247 5.90 -4.03 -53.68
CA ILE A 247 6.33 -5.20 -54.47
C ILE A 247 5.11 -5.98 -54.94
N GLU A 248 4.11 -6.23 -54.09
CA GLU A 248 2.87 -6.91 -54.44
C GLU A 248 2.18 -6.23 -55.63
N THR A 249 2.06 -4.89 -55.61
CA THR A 249 1.49 -4.13 -56.73
C THR A 249 2.27 -4.33 -58.03
N LYS A 250 3.62 -4.32 -57.97
CA LYS A 250 4.45 -4.55 -59.16
C LYS A 250 4.32 -5.97 -59.71
N VAL A 251 4.11 -6.96 -58.83
CA VAL A 251 3.87 -8.34 -59.24
C VAL A 251 2.52 -8.45 -59.96
N ASP A 252 1.47 -7.81 -59.44
CA ASP A 252 0.17 -7.75 -60.10
C ASP A 252 0.24 -7.09 -61.49
N ASP A 253 1.00 -6.00 -61.62
CA ASP A 253 1.25 -5.34 -62.91
C ASP A 253 1.97 -6.27 -63.91
N LEU A 254 3.02 -6.97 -63.45
CA LEU A 254 3.76 -7.93 -64.28
C LEU A 254 2.91 -9.12 -64.71
N ASP A 255 2.01 -9.60 -63.84
CA ASP A 255 1.06 -10.65 -64.16
C ASP A 255 0.07 -10.19 -65.25
N ALA A 256 -0.41 -8.94 -65.17
CA ALA A 256 -1.26 -8.34 -66.19
C ALA A 256 -0.52 -8.22 -67.54
N ASP A 257 0.73 -7.76 -67.54
CA ASP A 257 1.57 -7.69 -68.74
C ASP A 257 1.81 -9.07 -69.35
N LEU A 258 2.08 -10.08 -68.53
CA LEU A 258 2.26 -11.47 -68.99
C LEU A 258 1.00 -12.01 -69.65
N VAL A 259 -0.19 -11.72 -69.12
CA VAL A 259 -1.47 -12.08 -69.73
C VAL A 259 -1.63 -11.39 -71.09
N ALA A 260 -1.27 -10.10 -71.21
CA ALA A 260 -1.33 -9.37 -72.47
C ALA A 260 -0.41 -9.99 -73.54
N VAL A 261 0.84 -10.28 -73.20
CA VAL A 261 1.81 -10.92 -74.11
C VAL A 261 1.34 -12.31 -74.56
N LYS A 262 0.77 -13.11 -73.66
CA LYS A 262 0.18 -14.42 -74.00
C LYS A 262 -0.94 -14.29 -75.02
N THR A 263 -1.82 -13.30 -74.84
CA THR A 263 -2.91 -13.01 -75.79
C THR A 263 -2.36 -12.60 -77.15
N GLU A 264 -1.38 -11.70 -77.21
CA GLU A 264 -0.76 -11.26 -78.48
C GLU A 264 -0.07 -12.41 -79.21
N THR A 265 0.67 -13.24 -78.48
CA THR A 265 1.34 -14.44 -79.04
C THR A 265 0.33 -15.41 -79.66
N ALA A 266 -0.83 -15.61 -79.02
CA ALA A 266 -1.89 -16.46 -79.55
C ALA A 266 -2.49 -15.91 -80.86
N LEU A 267 -2.63 -14.58 -80.97
CA LEU A 267 -3.08 -13.91 -82.19
C LEU A 267 -2.08 -14.09 -83.34
N ILE A 268 -0.79 -13.87 -83.07
CA ILE A 268 0.29 -14.05 -84.07
C ILE A 268 0.33 -15.49 -84.58
N LYS A 269 0.23 -16.47 -83.68
CA LYS A 269 0.18 -17.89 -84.05
C LYS A 269 -0.98 -18.18 -85.01
N THR A 270 -2.17 -17.65 -84.68
CA THR A 270 -3.37 -17.79 -85.52
C THR A 270 -3.23 -17.15 -86.90
N GLN A 271 -2.45 -16.06 -87.03
CA GLN A 271 -2.16 -15.43 -88.32
C GLN A 271 -1.15 -16.22 -89.15
N THR A 272 -0.16 -16.83 -88.50
CA THR A 272 0.91 -17.60 -89.18
C THR A 272 0.39 -18.93 -89.73
N ASP A 273 -0.64 -19.49 -89.11
CA ASP A 273 -1.28 -20.73 -89.55
C ASP A 273 -2.22 -20.56 -90.77
N LYS A 274 -2.42 -19.34 -91.28
CA LYS A 274 -3.27 -19.03 -92.46
C LYS A 274 -2.46 -18.84 -93.73
#